data_AF-A0A3E1NGK8-F1
#
_entry.id   AF-A0A3E1NGK8-F1
#
_cell.length_a   1.000
_cell.length_b   1.000
_cell.length_c   1.000
_cell.angle_alpha   90.00
_cell.angle_beta   90.00
_cell.angle_gamma   90.00
#
_symmetry.space_group_name_H-M   'P 1'
#
loop_
_entity.id
_entity.type
_entity.pdbx_description
1 polymer ?
#
loop_
_entity_poly.entity_id
_entity_poly.type
_entity_poly.pdbx_seq_one_letter_code
_entity_poly.pdbx_strand_id
1 'polypeptide(L)'
;MLLLVLLVQTFSAGFVVLNFYANRSYIAQNLCENRSKPQLNCCGKCQLNKKLRQEENKDQDSNGRKSIEINAGAFDAVTADIVILHYTPLKVKWPGIRTIGRPVDMPAGYFHPPDKAGLC
;
A
#
# COMPACT_ATOMS: atom_id res chain seq x y z
N MET A 1 4.65 5.90 -34.25
CA MET A 1 3.33 5.97 -33.58
C MET A 1 3.30 5.19 -32.26
N LEU A 2 3.73 3.92 -32.21
CA LEU A 2 3.75 3.10 -30.98
C LEU A 2 4.57 3.72 -29.82
N LEU A 3 5.74 4.28 -30.13
CA LEU A 3 6.64 4.88 -29.14
C LEU A 3 5.99 6.07 -28.40
N LEU A 4 5.15 6.85 -29.10
CA LEU A 4 4.47 8.02 -28.54
C LEU A 4 3.40 7.60 -27.51
N VAL A 5 2.72 6.48 -27.77
CA VAL A 5 1.65 5.95 -26.90
C VAL A 5 2.22 5.47 -25.57
N LEU A 6 3.35 4.75 -25.59
CA LEU A 6 4.01 4.27 -24.37
C LEU A 6 4.52 5.41 -23.48
N LEU A 7 5.03 6.49 -24.10
CA LEU A 7 5.44 7.69 -23.38
C LEU A 7 4.25 8.30 -22.64
N VAL A 8 3.13 8.54 -23.33
CA VAL A 8 1.92 9.14 -22.73
C VAL A 8 1.37 8.33 -21.56
N GLN A 9 1.41 6.99 -21.64
CA GLN A 9 0.96 6.11 -20.55
C GLN A 9 1.78 6.25 -19.26
N THR A 10 3.07 6.58 -19.38
CA THR A 10 3.99 6.67 -18.23
C THR A 10 3.92 8.04 -17.54
N PHE A 11 3.44 9.07 -18.22
CA PHE A 11 3.44 10.46 -17.72
C PHE A 11 2.16 10.89 -17.01
N SER A 12 1.16 10.01 -16.86
CA SER A 12 -0.13 10.34 -16.19
C SER A 12 0.08 10.92 -14.78
N ALA A 13 0.80 10.20 -13.93
CA ALA A 13 1.12 10.65 -12.56
C ALA A 13 2.03 11.90 -12.56
N GLY A 14 2.96 11.99 -13.52
CA GLY A 14 3.85 13.14 -13.67
C GLY A 14 3.09 14.43 -13.96
N PHE A 15 2.03 14.36 -14.75
CA PHE A 15 1.18 15.51 -15.08
C PHE A 15 0.42 16.06 -13.86
N VAL A 16 -0.05 15.19 -12.95
CA VAL A 16 -0.70 15.60 -11.70
C VAL A 16 0.25 16.35 -10.79
N VAL A 17 1.47 15.84 -10.64
CA VAL A 17 2.51 16.49 -9.83
C VAL A 17 2.89 17.83 -10.45
N LEU A 18 3.11 17.89 -11.77
CA LEU A 18 3.42 19.12 -12.49
C LEU A 18 2.34 20.20 -12.29
N ASN A 19 1.06 19.84 -12.45
CA ASN A 19 -0.05 20.77 -12.24
C ASN A 19 -0.14 21.27 -10.79
N PHE A 20 0.18 20.40 -9.83
CA PHE A 20 0.22 20.79 -8.43
C PHE A 20 1.30 21.84 -8.16
N TYR A 21 2.51 21.66 -8.70
CA TYR A 21 3.58 22.64 -8.52
C TYR A 21 3.30 23.96 -9.25
N ALA A 22 2.74 23.90 -10.47
CA ALA A 22 2.39 25.09 -11.24
C ALA A 22 1.34 25.98 -10.53
N ASN A 23 0.39 25.36 -9.81
CA ASN A 23 -0.71 26.07 -9.14
C ASN A 23 -0.68 25.92 -7.61
N ARG A 24 0.51 25.68 -7.04
CA ARG A 24 0.66 25.31 -5.61
C ARG A 24 0.05 26.35 -4.67
N SER A 25 0.25 27.63 -4.96
CA SER A 25 -0.30 28.75 -4.17
C SER A 25 -1.82 28.76 -4.16
N TYR A 26 -2.45 28.64 -5.33
CA TYR A 26 -3.90 28.58 -5.47
C TYR A 26 -4.49 27.37 -4.72
N ILE A 27 -3.86 26.20 -4.87
CA ILE A 27 -4.30 24.96 -4.20
C ILE A 27 -4.17 25.10 -2.68
N ALA A 28 -3.07 25.67 -2.18
CA ALA A 28 -2.86 25.89 -0.75
C ALA A 28 -3.89 26.84 -0.13
N GLN A 29 -4.31 27.88 -0.86
CA GLN A 29 -5.24 28.90 -0.35
C GLN A 29 -6.72 28.47 -0.48
N ASN A 30 -7.09 27.87 -1.62
CA ASN A 30 -8.49 27.64 -1.98
C ASN A 30 -8.95 26.19 -1.78
N LEU A 31 -8.07 25.21 -2.00
CA LEU A 31 -8.44 23.77 -1.99
C LEU A 31 -7.89 22.99 -0.78
N CYS A 32 -6.96 23.56 -0.03
CA CYS A 32 -6.35 22.87 1.11
C CYS A 32 -7.32 22.77 2.29
N GLU A 33 -7.71 21.54 2.64
CA GLU A 33 -8.59 21.25 3.79
C GLU A 33 -7.91 21.62 5.13
N ASN A 34 -6.57 21.56 5.21
CA ASN A 34 -5.78 21.88 6.40
C ASN A 34 -5.32 23.35 6.47
N ARG A 35 -5.88 24.26 5.66
CA ARG A 35 -5.47 25.68 5.64
C ARG A 35 -5.61 26.40 7.00
N SER A 36 -6.54 25.94 7.85
CA SER A 36 -6.77 26.47 9.19
C SER A 36 -5.75 25.99 10.23
N LYS A 37 -4.85 25.07 9.86
CA LYS A 37 -3.84 24.47 10.75
C LYS A 37 -2.43 24.75 10.20
N PRO A 38 -1.94 26.00 10.29
CA PRO A 38 -0.63 26.38 9.76
C PRO A 38 0.53 25.58 10.39
N GLN A 39 0.37 25.08 11.62
CA GLN A 39 1.34 24.22 12.29
C GLN A 39 1.65 22.90 11.55
N LEU A 40 0.78 22.47 10.63
CA LEU A 40 0.97 21.24 9.86
C LEU A 40 1.79 21.43 8.57
N ASN A 41 2.12 22.67 8.17
CA ASN A 41 2.87 22.98 6.94
C ASN A 41 2.34 22.20 5.70
N CYS A 42 1.01 22.06 5.59
CA CYS A 42 0.39 21.20 4.60
C CYS A 42 0.55 21.73 3.17
N CYS A 43 0.41 23.05 2.95
CA CYS A 43 0.62 23.71 1.66
C CYS A 43 -0.03 23.00 0.45
N GLY A 44 -1.26 22.50 0.61
CA GLY A 44 -1.99 21.79 -0.44
C GLY A 44 -1.57 20.32 -0.68
N LYS A 45 -0.57 19.79 0.04
CA LYS A 45 -0.10 18.39 -0.07
C LYS A 45 -1.22 17.36 0.15
N CYS A 46 -2.22 17.69 0.97
CA CYS A 46 -3.40 16.84 1.16
C CYS A 46 -4.13 16.57 -0.17
N GLN A 47 -4.24 17.59 -1.01
CA GLN A 47 -4.96 17.50 -2.27
C GLN A 47 -4.14 16.76 -3.35
N LEU A 48 -2.81 16.91 -3.33
CA LEU A 48 -1.92 16.12 -4.17
C LEU A 48 -2.05 14.62 -3.83
N ASN A 49 -1.96 14.28 -2.54
CA ASN A 49 -2.06 12.89 -2.09
C ASN A 49 -3.43 12.27 -2.45
N LYS A 50 -4.51 13.03 -2.29
CA LYS A 50 -5.87 12.61 -2.68
C LYS A 50 -5.97 12.27 -4.17
N LYS A 51 -5.40 13.12 -5.04
CA LYS A 51 -5.39 12.88 -6.50
C LYS A 51 -4.55 11.65 -6.87
N LEU A 52 -3.35 11.51 -6.29
CA LEU A 52 -2.47 10.36 -6.54
C LEU A 52 -3.12 9.04 -6.12
N ARG A 53 -3.76 8.99 -4.96
CA ARG A 53 -4.53 7.81 -4.50
C ARG A 53 -5.69 7.47 -5.43
N GLN A 54 -6.36 8.49 -5.97
CA GLN A 54 -7.45 8.27 -6.91
C GLN A 54 -6.95 7.69 -8.23
N GLU A 55 -5.76 8.08 -8.70
CA GLU A 55 -5.12 7.48 -9.87
C GLU A 55 -4.68 6.04 -9.62
N GLU A 56 -4.02 5.78 -8.49
CA GLU A 56 -3.62 4.43 -8.08
C GLU A 56 -4.82 3.47 -7.98
N ASN A 57 -5.94 3.93 -7.41
CA ASN A 57 -7.16 3.14 -7.33
C ASN A 57 -7.79 2.87 -8.70
N LYS A 58 -7.71 3.82 -9.65
CA LYS A 58 -8.20 3.62 -11.02
C LYS A 58 -7.35 2.57 -11.76
N ASP A 59 -6.03 2.61 -11.55
CA ASP A 59 -5.13 1.61 -12.12
C ASP A 59 -5.41 0.21 -11.53
N GLN A 60 -5.69 0.11 -10.23
CA GLN A 60 -6.09 -1.15 -9.60
C GLN A 60 -7.43 -1.69 -10.11
N ASP A 61 -8.43 -0.84 -10.32
CA ASP A 61 -9.76 -1.26 -10.80
C ASP A 61 -9.73 -1.67 -12.29
N SER A 62 -8.82 -1.08 -13.07
CA SER A 62 -8.57 -1.47 -14.47
C SER A 62 -7.80 -2.80 -14.60
N ASN A 63 -6.96 -3.15 -13.61
CA ASN A 63 -6.32 -4.46 -13.49
C ASN A 63 -7.23 -5.41 -12.68
N GLY A 64 -8.44 -5.60 -13.18
CA GLY A 64 -9.50 -6.32 -12.48
C GLY A 64 -9.11 -7.75 -12.08
N ARG A 65 -8.67 -7.92 -10.83
CA ARG A 65 -9.06 -9.11 -10.06
C ARG A 65 -10.53 -8.95 -9.70
N LYS A 66 -11.41 -9.12 -10.69
CA LYS A 66 -12.76 -9.59 -10.40
C LYS A 66 -12.56 -10.95 -9.74
N SER A 67 -12.89 -11.07 -8.46
CA SER A 67 -12.91 -12.35 -7.76
C SER A 67 -13.83 -13.29 -8.54
N ILE A 68 -13.25 -14.22 -9.30
CA ILE A 68 -13.97 -15.34 -9.87
C ILE A 68 -14.31 -16.22 -8.67
N GLU A 69 -15.59 -16.30 -8.33
CA GLU A 69 -16.10 -17.22 -7.33
C GLU A 69 -16.02 -18.63 -7.92
N ILE A 70 -14.89 -19.31 -7.72
CA ILE A 70 -14.71 -20.70 -8.13
C ILE A 70 -15.55 -21.54 -7.16
N ASN A 71 -16.69 -22.05 -7.62
CA ASN A 71 -17.46 -23.05 -6.89
C ASN A 71 -16.60 -24.33 -6.79
N ALA A 72 -15.92 -24.50 -5.65
CA ALA A 72 -14.96 -25.58 -5.39
C ALA A 72 -15.62 -26.96 -5.19
N GLY A 73 -16.95 -27.07 -5.24
CA GLY A 73 -17.67 -28.29 -4.87
C GLY A 73 -17.47 -29.51 -5.78
N ALA A 74 -16.83 -29.37 -6.96
CA ALA A 74 -16.55 -30.49 -7.85
C ALA A 74 -15.16 -31.13 -7.63
N PHE A 75 -14.26 -30.47 -6.88
CA PHE A 75 -12.89 -30.97 -6.64
C PHE A 75 -12.76 -31.85 -5.39
N ASP A 76 -13.73 -31.81 -4.48
CA ASP A 76 -13.63 -32.46 -3.17
C ASP A 76 -13.87 -33.97 -3.18
N ALA A 77 -14.60 -34.51 -4.17
CA ALA A 77 -14.92 -35.93 -4.19
C ALA A 77 -13.76 -36.81 -4.71
N VAL A 78 -12.92 -36.28 -5.60
CA VAL A 78 -11.86 -37.06 -6.26
C VAL A 78 -10.61 -37.20 -5.39
N THR A 79 -10.36 -36.27 -4.46
CA THR A 79 -9.15 -36.26 -3.62
C THR A 79 -9.29 -37.08 -2.34
N ALA A 80 -10.51 -37.28 -1.82
CA ALA A 80 -10.74 -37.99 -0.57
C ALA A 80 -10.33 -39.48 -0.64
N ASP A 81 -10.66 -40.18 -1.73
CA ASP A 81 -10.35 -41.61 -1.88
C ASP A 81 -8.84 -41.90 -2.03
N ILE A 82 -8.08 -40.96 -2.61
CA ILE A 82 -6.63 -41.14 -2.87
C ILE A 82 -5.79 -40.93 -1.60
N VAL A 83 -6.23 -40.04 -0.69
CA VAL A 83 -5.47 -39.65 0.51
C VAL A 83 -5.50 -40.71 1.61
N ILE A 84 -6.58 -41.52 1.70
CA ILE A 84 -6.76 -42.52 2.78
C ILE A 84 -5.73 -43.65 2.69
N LEU A 85 -5.24 -44.01 1.50
CA LEU A 85 -4.32 -45.14 1.32
C LEU A 85 -2.85 -44.84 1.72
N HIS A 86 -2.47 -43.58 1.93
CA HIS A 86 -1.04 -43.21 2.05
C HIS A 86 -0.61 -42.53 3.36
N TYR A 87 -1.50 -42.28 4.33
CA TYR A 87 -1.13 -41.54 5.54
C TYR A 87 -1.65 -42.15 6.83
N THR A 88 -0.89 -43.07 7.42
CA THR A 88 -0.94 -43.34 8.87
C THR A 88 0.20 -42.56 9.55
N PRO A 89 -0.10 -41.52 10.35
CA PRO A 89 0.96 -40.73 10.99
C PRO A 89 1.55 -41.43 12.22
N LEU A 90 2.87 -41.62 12.21
CA LEU A 90 3.65 -42.04 13.38
C LEU A 90 3.68 -40.91 14.43
N LYS A 91 3.25 -41.21 15.66
CA LYS A 91 3.26 -40.26 16.79
C LYS A 91 4.68 -40.10 17.33
N VAL A 92 5.37 -39.01 16.98
CA VAL A 92 6.68 -38.65 17.55
C VAL A 92 6.51 -37.56 18.62
N LYS A 93 7.10 -37.74 19.80
CA LYS A 93 7.06 -36.80 20.93
C LYS A 93 8.40 -36.06 21.05
N TRP A 94 8.40 -34.75 20.85
CA TRP A 94 9.59 -33.90 20.97
C TRP A 94 9.80 -33.46 22.44
N PRO A 95 11.03 -33.53 22.98
CA PRO A 95 11.34 -32.91 24.28
C PRO A 95 11.40 -31.39 24.13
N GLY A 96 10.64 -30.67 24.98
CA GLY A 96 10.52 -29.22 24.92
C GLY A 96 11.81 -28.49 25.31
N ILE A 97 12.20 -27.50 24.50
CA ILE A 97 13.35 -26.62 24.75
C ILE A 97 13.01 -25.65 25.88
N ARG A 98 13.78 -25.64 26.97
CA ARG A 98 13.69 -24.59 28.01
C ARG A 98 14.50 -23.38 27.54
N THR A 99 13.85 -22.27 27.25
CA THR A 99 14.52 -20.99 27.00
C THR A 99 14.91 -20.34 28.34
N ILE A 100 16.21 -20.18 28.58
CA ILE A 100 16.74 -19.40 29.71
C ILE A 100 17.16 -18.03 29.16
N GLY A 101 16.43 -16.97 29.55
CA GLY A 101 16.75 -15.57 29.23
C GLY A 101 15.56 -14.80 28.69
N ARG A 102 15.27 -13.63 29.28
CA ARG A 102 14.30 -12.67 28.72
C ARG A 102 15.00 -11.83 27.64
N PRO A 103 14.36 -11.56 26.50
CA PRO A 103 14.89 -10.57 25.56
C PRO A 103 14.88 -9.19 26.23
N VAL A 104 15.97 -8.44 26.08
CA VAL A 104 16.03 -7.02 26.45
C VAL A 104 15.60 -6.17 25.26
N ASP A 105 14.62 -5.29 25.45
CA ASP A 105 14.11 -4.42 24.40
C ASP A 105 15.16 -3.37 23.99
N MET A 106 15.36 -3.20 22.68
CA MET A 106 16.24 -2.17 22.12
C MET A 106 15.46 -0.85 21.98
N PRO A 107 15.89 0.27 22.61
CA PRO A 107 15.20 1.54 22.45
C PRO A 107 15.43 2.10 21.05
N ALA A 108 14.37 2.11 20.23
CA ALA A 108 14.35 2.73 18.92
C ALA A 108 14.23 4.26 19.04
N GLY A 109 15.32 4.90 19.45
CA GLY A 109 15.46 6.35 19.39
C GLY A 109 15.59 6.82 17.93
N TYR A 110 14.47 6.98 17.24
CA TYR A 110 14.43 7.67 15.94
C TYR A 110 14.68 9.16 16.17
N PHE A 111 15.92 9.60 15.96
CA PHE A 111 16.22 11.03 15.84
C PHE A 111 15.44 11.59 14.64
N HIS A 112 14.51 12.49 14.90
CA HIS A 112 13.86 13.29 13.86
C HIS A 112 14.42 14.72 13.94
N PRO A 113 15.17 15.19 12.93
CA PRO A 113 15.54 16.59 12.86
C PRO A 113 14.27 17.45 12.69
N PRO A 114 14.23 18.67 13.24
CA PRO A 114 13.10 19.56 13.04
C PRO A 114 12.99 19.91 11.55
N ASP A 115 11.85 19.57 10.95
CA ASP A 115 11.49 20.07 9.62
C ASP A 115 11.40 21.59 9.69
N LYS A 116 12.08 22.27 8.75
CA LYS A 116 12.17 23.73 8.71
C LYS A 116 10.77 24.34 8.71
N ALA A 117 10.44 24.99 9.81
CA ALA A 117 9.19 25.72 9.98
C ALA A 117 9.18 26.96 9.07
N GLY A 118 8.03 27.20 8.44
CA GLY A 118 7.68 28.51 7.89
C GLY A 118 8.17 28.74 6.47
N LEU A 119 7.45 28.18 5.51
CA LEU A 119 6.81 28.91 4.41
C LEU A 119 6.09 27.88 3.52
N CYS A 120 4.81 28.12 3.27
CA CYS A 120 4.22 27.67 2.01
C CYS A 120 4.71 28.63 0.93
#